data_AF-R8W0W9-F1
#
_entry.id   AF-R8W0W9-F1
#
_cell.length_a   1.000
_cell.length_b   1.000
_cell.length_c   1.000
_cell.angle_alpha   90.00
_cell.angle_beta   90.00
_cell.angle_gamma   90.00
#
_symmetry.space_group_name_H-M   'P 1'
#
loop_
_entity.id
_entity.type
_entity.pdbx_description
1 polymer ?
#
loop_
_entity_poly.entity_id
_entity_poly.type
_entity_poly.pdbx_seq_one_letter_code
_entity_poly.pdbx_strand_id
1 'polypeptide(L)'
;MRKKWIRTVLAALMSAAVLMSSACAADMSEQSEDIAAQAEVVREGGMAFIPERSVYFADVDTNYSWGFHAIDYLANTGVVSGTGNLIYSPGKSLSRADFVLMLYRAYDMEKYAEGENFADVSADAYYADAVLAARAIGIAAGDENNNFNPSQTLTRQDAMVLLKRTLDRTGLQFAEGDLSGFTDAAQVADYAVDSVGALVKAGIIGGSDGKLNPTAPVTRAEMAVMLYRALHLQTVDGVAFYETRPAVRLVCVGSTIYPDVEIENYQSGTFYAGLYELTQMTKDEDGYSITLGQSQSIDDQIVWDGTNLSVNGEVMQVAADCEAIAVDMYSKRTAGLCSTGDEYKAGAVSVVDGLVQTVYYKK
;
A
#
# COMPACT_ATOMS: atom_id res chain seq x y z
N MET A 1 16.57 -4.95 3.63
CA MET A 1 15.51 -5.16 2.61
C MET A 1 14.70 -3.88 2.31
N ARG A 2 15.24 -2.65 2.51
CA ARG A 2 14.46 -1.40 2.50
C ARG A 2 14.62 -0.47 1.27
N LYS A 3 15.36 -0.84 0.21
CA LYS A 3 15.78 0.16 -0.81
C LYS A 3 15.78 -0.28 -2.28
N LYS A 4 15.12 -1.39 -2.66
CA LYS A 4 15.15 -1.87 -4.05
C LYS A 4 13.90 -1.52 -4.88
N TRP A 5 12.73 -1.42 -4.26
CA TRP A 5 11.45 -1.22 -4.96
C TRP A 5 11.21 0.18 -5.50
N ILE A 6 11.94 1.17 -4.98
CA ILE A 6 11.85 2.55 -5.42
C ILE A 6 12.57 2.76 -6.78
N ARG A 7 13.30 1.77 -7.32
CA ARG A 7 14.17 1.96 -8.49
C ARG A 7 13.45 2.25 -9.82
N THR A 8 12.19 1.88 -9.99
CA THR A 8 11.47 2.15 -11.25
C THR A 8 10.86 3.56 -11.29
N VAL A 9 10.76 4.27 -10.16
CA VAL A 9 10.36 5.68 -10.09
C VAL A 9 11.52 6.62 -9.69
N LEU A 10 12.61 6.11 -9.11
CA LEU A 10 13.79 6.92 -8.73
C LEU A 10 14.90 7.01 -9.80
N ALA A 11 14.78 6.31 -10.93
CA ALA A 11 15.81 6.36 -11.98
C ALA A 11 15.91 7.74 -12.67
N ALA A 12 14.93 8.63 -12.49
CA ALA A 12 14.90 9.95 -13.14
C ALA A 12 15.31 11.13 -12.23
N LEU A 13 15.99 10.88 -11.11
CA LEU A 13 16.59 11.94 -10.28
C LEU A 13 18.11 12.08 -10.45
N MET A 14 18.72 11.31 -11.37
CA MET A 14 20.14 11.46 -11.73
C MET A 14 20.29 11.87 -13.19
N SER A 15 20.37 13.17 -13.45
CA SER A 15 21.09 13.70 -14.61
C SER A 15 21.39 15.19 -14.42
N ALA A 16 22.51 15.47 -13.76
CA ALA A 16 23.26 16.71 -13.96
C ALA A 16 24.74 16.48 -13.65
N ALA A 17 25.55 16.63 -14.71
CA ALA A 17 26.99 16.89 -14.72
C ALA A 17 27.97 15.79 -14.23
N VAL A 18 28.46 14.98 -15.19
CA VAL A 18 29.90 14.71 -15.33
C VAL A 18 30.24 14.64 -16.84
N LEU A 19 31.04 15.61 -17.30
CA LEU A 19 31.73 15.55 -18.59
C LEU A 19 32.79 14.45 -18.52
N MET A 20 32.66 13.38 -19.32
CA MET A 20 33.77 12.47 -19.60
C MET A 20 34.28 12.68 -21.03
N SER A 21 35.58 12.95 -21.13
CA SER A 21 36.32 13.02 -22.38
C SER A 21 36.35 11.66 -23.07
N SER A 22 36.13 11.68 -24.37
CA SER A 22 36.40 10.62 -25.33
C SER A 22 37.78 9.97 -25.12
N ALA A 23 37.79 8.66 -24.93
CA ALA A 23 38.56 7.68 -25.72
C ALA A 23 38.75 6.36 -24.94
N CYS A 24 38.69 5.24 -25.67
CA CYS A 24 39.03 3.86 -25.26
C CYS A 24 38.03 3.12 -24.37
N ALA A 25 37.08 2.44 -25.00
CA ALA A 25 36.90 0.99 -24.86
C ALA A 25 35.84 0.51 -25.86
N ALA A 26 36.23 0.42 -27.13
CA ALA A 26 35.63 -0.57 -28.00
C ALA A 26 36.24 -1.93 -27.62
N ASP A 27 35.46 -3.00 -27.80
CA ASP A 27 35.86 -4.41 -27.68
C ASP A 27 35.64 -5.10 -26.32
N MET A 28 34.37 -5.18 -25.90
CA MET A 28 33.80 -6.27 -25.07
C MET A 28 32.30 -6.42 -25.37
N SER A 29 31.96 -6.65 -26.64
CA SER A 29 30.60 -7.01 -27.04
C SER A 29 30.54 -8.51 -27.30
N GLU A 30 30.29 -9.30 -26.26
CA GLU A 30 29.74 -10.65 -26.38
C GLU A 30 29.24 -11.12 -25.00
N GLN A 31 27.98 -11.57 -24.97
CA GLN A 31 27.26 -12.22 -23.86
C GLN A 31 26.72 -11.32 -22.74
N SER A 32 25.62 -10.62 -23.03
CA SER A 32 24.53 -10.47 -22.05
C SER A 32 23.30 -11.14 -22.64
N GLU A 33 23.13 -12.44 -22.35
CA GLU A 33 21.81 -13.05 -22.48
C GLU A 33 20.89 -12.33 -21.49
N ASP A 34 19.77 -11.80 -21.98
CA ASP A 34 18.62 -11.37 -21.18
C ASP A 34 18.10 -12.60 -20.41
N ILE A 35 18.67 -12.89 -19.24
CA ILE A 35 18.04 -13.77 -18.28
C ILE A 35 16.99 -12.93 -17.56
N ALA A 36 15.76 -12.92 -18.09
CA ALA A 36 14.61 -12.52 -17.29
C ALA A 36 14.69 -13.27 -15.96
N ALA A 37 14.70 -12.55 -14.84
CA ALA A 37 14.79 -13.17 -13.53
C ALA A 37 13.58 -14.10 -13.37
N GLN A 38 13.81 -15.41 -13.41
CA GLN A 38 12.74 -16.38 -13.20
C GLN A 38 12.19 -16.20 -11.79
N ALA A 39 10.86 -16.19 -11.65
CA ALA A 39 10.21 -16.09 -10.36
C ALA A 39 10.70 -17.21 -9.41
N GLU A 40 11.16 -16.81 -8.23
CA GLU A 40 11.64 -17.72 -7.20
C GLU A 40 10.44 -18.29 -6.43
N VAL A 41 10.36 -19.61 -6.31
CA VAL A 41 9.36 -20.25 -5.46
C VAL A 41 9.74 -20.03 -4.00
N VAL A 42 8.97 -19.21 -3.29
CA VAL A 42 9.24 -18.86 -1.89
C VAL A 42 8.45 -19.71 -0.90
N ARG A 43 7.37 -20.36 -1.35
CA ARG A 43 6.59 -21.33 -0.58
C ARG A 43 5.80 -22.27 -1.50
N GLU A 44 5.72 -23.53 -1.09
CA GLU A 44 4.80 -24.52 -1.66
C GLU A 44 3.87 -25.01 -0.55
N GLY A 45 2.57 -25.10 -0.83
CA GLY A 45 1.59 -25.59 0.13
C GLY A 45 1.25 -24.63 1.29
N GLY A 46 0.30 -25.06 2.11
CA GLY A 46 -0.19 -24.35 3.29
C GLY A 46 -1.52 -23.63 3.04
N MET A 47 -1.79 -22.61 3.84
CA MET A 47 -3.03 -21.80 3.70
C MET A 47 -2.70 -20.30 3.57
N ALA A 48 -3.54 -19.62 2.80
CA ALA A 48 -3.54 -18.17 2.64
C ALA A 48 -4.88 -17.61 3.12
N PHE A 49 -4.83 -16.60 3.99
CA PHE A 49 -6.01 -15.87 4.43
C PHE A 49 -6.10 -14.53 3.70
N ILE A 50 -7.24 -14.28 3.06
CA ILE A 50 -7.53 -13.05 2.31
C ILE A 50 -8.58 -12.27 3.10
N PRO A 51 -8.22 -11.15 3.74
CA PRO A 51 -9.15 -10.37 4.56
C PRO A 51 -10.06 -9.48 3.70
N GLU A 52 -11.26 -9.22 4.22
CA GLU A 52 -12.26 -8.33 3.62
C GLU A 52 -12.21 -6.88 4.14
N ARG A 53 -11.28 -6.62 5.07
CA ARG A 53 -11.15 -5.36 5.81
C ARG A 53 -9.69 -5.21 6.28
N SER A 54 -9.37 -4.09 6.90
CA SER A 54 -8.01 -3.84 7.38
C SER A 54 -7.55 -4.88 8.42
N VAL A 55 -6.28 -5.27 8.31
CA VAL A 55 -5.58 -6.12 9.29
C VAL A 55 -4.79 -5.31 10.31
N TYR A 56 -4.69 -3.99 10.10
CA TYR A 56 -3.96 -3.07 10.97
C TYR A 56 -4.90 -2.21 11.84
N PHE A 57 -6.11 -1.90 11.34
CA PHE A 57 -6.97 -0.88 11.93
C PHE A 57 -8.44 -1.30 12.05
N ALA A 58 -9.03 -1.03 13.22
CA ALA A 58 -10.33 -1.50 13.63
C ALA A 58 -11.53 -0.75 13.09
N ASP A 59 -11.31 0.52 12.76
CA ASP A 59 -12.31 1.41 12.18
C ASP A 59 -12.24 1.45 10.65
N VAL A 60 -11.36 0.65 10.04
CA VAL A 60 -11.31 0.41 8.58
C VAL A 60 -12.01 -0.92 8.31
N ASP A 61 -13.31 -0.91 8.57
CA ASP A 61 -14.22 -2.05 8.42
C ASP A 61 -14.76 -2.16 6.98
N THR A 62 -15.84 -2.93 6.80
CA THR A 62 -16.46 -3.16 5.49
C THR A 62 -17.02 -1.88 4.84
N ASN A 63 -17.28 -0.81 5.60
CA ASN A 63 -17.67 0.49 5.05
C ASN A 63 -16.51 1.18 4.31
N TYR A 64 -15.28 0.75 4.58
CA TYR A 64 -14.05 1.20 3.90
C TYR A 64 -13.41 0.09 3.05
N SER A 65 -14.19 -0.91 2.63
CA SER A 65 -13.74 -1.99 1.75
C SER A 65 -13.10 -1.49 0.44
N TRP A 66 -13.50 -0.31 -0.04
CA TRP A 66 -12.93 0.33 -1.23
C TRP A 66 -11.51 0.89 -1.04
N GLY A 67 -11.07 1.09 0.20
CA GLY A 67 -9.82 1.77 0.53
C GLY A 67 -8.89 1.02 1.49
N PHE A 68 -9.37 -0.04 2.16
CA PHE A 68 -8.57 -0.74 3.18
C PHE A 68 -7.26 -1.28 2.63
N HIS A 69 -7.26 -1.82 1.40
CA HIS A 69 -6.06 -2.37 0.78
C HIS A 69 -4.97 -1.31 0.62
N ALA A 70 -5.33 -0.13 0.11
CA ALA A 70 -4.43 1.01 0.00
C ALA A 70 -3.93 1.49 1.37
N ILE A 71 -4.82 1.57 2.37
CA ILE A 71 -4.46 1.97 3.75
C ILE A 71 -3.45 0.99 4.34
N ASP A 72 -3.69 -0.31 4.22
CA ASP A 72 -2.84 -1.35 4.79
C ASP A 72 -1.50 -1.44 4.07
N TYR A 73 -1.47 -1.27 2.75
CA TYR A 73 -0.22 -1.14 1.99
C TYR A 73 0.63 0.01 2.51
N LEU A 74 0.02 1.19 2.67
CA LEU A 74 0.72 2.38 3.15
C LEU A 74 1.14 2.25 4.62
N ALA A 75 0.39 1.52 5.44
CA ALA A 75 0.76 1.23 6.82
C ALA A 75 1.95 0.27 6.87
N ASN A 76 1.92 -0.80 6.06
CA ASN A 76 2.98 -1.79 5.95
C ASN A 76 4.29 -1.18 5.43
N THR A 77 4.22 -0.20 4.54
CA THR A 77 5.38 0.54 4.01
C THR A 77 5.81 1.72 4.88
N GLY A 78 5.08 2.01 5.97
CA GLY A 78 5.42 3.07 6.92
C GLY A 78 5.07 4.48 6.47
N VAL A 79 4.32 4.63 5.36
CA VAL A 79 3.86 5.93 4.86
C VAL A 79 2.80 6.51 5.77
N VAL A 80 1.81 5.70 6.17
CA VAL A 80 0.75 6.11 7.10
C VAL A 80 0.86 5.38 8.43
N SER A 81 0.34 6.03 9.46
CA SER A 81 0.15 5.45 10.79
C SER A 81 -1.26 5.74 11.30
N GLY A 82 -1.75 4.90 12.19
CA GLY A 82 -3.00 5.13 12.91
C GLY A 82 -2.90 6.30 13.89
N THR A 83 -4.05 6.67 14.44
CA THR A 83 -4.23 7.69 15.49
C THR A 83 -4.15 7.12 16.92
N GLY A 84 -3.83 5.82 17.05
CA GLY A 84 -3.69 5.12 18.33
C GLY A 84 -4.73 4.01 18.52
N ASN A 85 -4.49 3.05 19.42
CA ASN A 85 -5.42 1.98 19.78
C ASN A 85 -6.01 1.20 18.59
N LEU A 86 -5.20 0.90 17.57
CA LEU A 86 -5.63 0.25 16.32
C LEU A 86 -6.65 1.09 15.52
N ILE A 87 -6.71 2.41 15.70
CA ILE A 87 -7.63 3.30 14.96
C ILE A 87 -6.86 4.04 13.86
N TYR A 88 -7.40 4.09 12.65
CA TYR A 88 -6.86 4.86 11.52
C TYR A 88 -7.52 6.23 11.35
N SER A 89 -8.77 6.38 11.74
CA SER A 89 -9.66 7.53 11.49
C SER A 89 -9.88 7.79 9.98
N PRO A 90 -10.38 6.83 9.18
CA PRO A 90 -10.44 6.94 7.72
C PRO A 90 -11.25 8.13 7.21
N GLY A 91 -12.35 8.49 7.89
CA GLY A 91 -13.22 9.62 7.52
C GLY A 91 -12.74 10.99 8.03
N LYS A 92 -11.64 11.07 8.78
CA LYS A 92 -11.12 12.35 9.29
C LYS A 92 -10.46 13.13 8.15
N SER A 93 -10.71 14.43 8.08
CA SER A 93 -10.04 15.32 7.13
C SER A 93 -8.55 15.45 7.42
N LEU A 94 -7.74 15.61 6.37
CA LEU A 94 -6.30 15.80 6.49
C LEU A 94 -5.90 17.28 6.54
N SER A 95 -4.90 17.56 7.37
CA SER A 95 -4.20 18.84 7.34
C SER A 95 -3.18 18.87 6.19
N ARG A 96 -2.81 20.08 5.78
CA ARG A 96 -1.79 20.32 4.75
C ARG A 96 -0.43 19.72 5.14
N ALA A 97 -0.04 19.82 6.41
CA ALA A 97 1.18 19.21 6.92
C ALA A 97 1.14 17.68 6.91
N ASP A 98 0.02 17.07 7.32
CA ASP A 98 -0.11 15.61 7.35
C ASP A 98 0.02 15.02 5.95
N PHE A 99 -0.57 15.67 4.95
CA PHE A 99 -0.46 15.16 3.58
C PHE A 99 0.95 15.31 3.00
N VAL A 100 1.62 16.44 3.25
CA VAL A 100 3.02 16.60 2.84
C VAL A 100 3.94 15.60 3.53
N LEU A 101 3.67 15.25 4.79
CA LEU A 101 4.38 14.18 5.49
C LEU A 101 4.16 12.80 4.84
N MET A 102 2.94 12.50 4.36
CA MET A 102 2.68 11.27 3.60
C MET A 102 3.47 11.25 2.29
N LEU A 103 3.49 12.34 1.53
CA LEU A 103 4.27 12.46 0.29
C LEU A 103 5.77 12.29 0.55
N TYR A 104 6.27 12.93 1.62
CA TYR A 104 7.66 12.85 2.04
C TYR A 104 8.11 11.41 2.27
N ARG A 105 7.31 10.63 2.99
CA ARG A 105 7.58 9.21 3.27
C ARG A 105 7.39 8.30 2.05
N ALA A 106 6.40 8.60 1.21
CA ALA A 106 6.08 7.77 0.06
C ALA A 106 7.13 7.87 -1.06
N TYR A 107 7.77 9.04 -1.20
CA TYR A 107 8.71 9.33 -2.28
C TYR A 107 10.16 9.52 -1.79
N ASP A 108 10.50 9.06 -0.59
CA ASP A 108 11.85 9.13 0.02
C ASP A 108 12.49 10.53 -0.14
N MET A 109 11.75 11.55 0.31
CA MET A 109 12.14 12.94 0.12
C MET A 109 13.16 13.44 1.16
N GLU A 110 13.69 12.58 2.05
CA GLU A 110 14.59 12.96 3.14
C GLU A 110 15.82 13.74 2.65
N LYS A 111 16.35 13.35 1.48
CA LYS A 111 17.53 13.98 0.88
C LYS A 111 17.34 15.43 0.43
N TYR A 112 16.12 15.95 0.47
CA TYR A 112 15.80 17.32 0.09
C TYR A 112 15.49 18.23 1.29
N ALA A 113 15.55 17.71 2.52
CA ALA A 113 15.27 18.46 3.74
C ALA A 113 16.45 19.40 4.11
N GLU A 114 16.76 20.35 3.22
CA GLU A 114 17.83 21.33 3.38
C GLU A 114 17.32 22.75 3.15
N GLY A 115 17.90 23.73 3.86
CA GLY A 115 17.58 25.15 3.74
C GLY A 115 16.69 25.69 4.85
N GLU A 116 15.95 26.76 4.55
CA GLU A 116 15.08 27.44 5.52
C GLU A 116 13.61 27.01 5.36
N ASN A 117 12.93 26.79 6.49
CA ASN A 117 11.52 26.46 6.50
C ASN A 117 10.62 27.70 6.37
N PHE A 118 9.31 27.48 6.19
CA PHE A 118 8.32 28.57 6.21
C PHE A 118 8.24 29.20 7.61
N ALA A 119 7.82 30.45 7.68
CA ALA A 119 7.87 31.25 8.92
C ALA A 119 7.01 30.68 10.06
N ASP A 120 5.95 29.95 9.73
CA ASP A 120 5.02 29.31 10.67
C ASP A 120 5.32 27.83 10.94
N VAL A 121 6.46 27.30 10.47
CA VAL A 121 6.87 25.92 10.70
C VAL A 121 8.01 25.88 11.72
N SER A 122 7.69 25.44 12.93
CA SER A 122 8.69 25.17 13.96
C SER A 122 9.64 24.05 13.53
N ALA A 123 10.94 24.22 13.79
CA ALA A 123 11.96 23.19 13.53
C ALA A 123 11.71 21.89 14.31
N ASP A 124 11.03 21.95 15.45
CA ASP A 124 10.71 20.79 16.29
C ASP A 124 9.38 20.11 15.89
N ALA A 125 8.68 20.62 14.87
CA ALA A 125 7.43 20.02 14.42
C ALA A 125 7.68 18.66 13.76
N TYR A 126 6.83 17.67 14.02
CA TYR A 126 6.95 16.32 13.44
C TYR A 126 6.91 16.28 11.89
N TYR A 127 6.46 17.37 11.27
CA TYR A 127 6.37 17.55 9.82
C TYR A 127 7.41 18.56 9.28
N ALA A 128 8.31 19.09 10.12
CA ALA A 128 9.23 20.16 9.72
C ALA A 128 10.08 19.76 8.50
N ASP A 129 10.73 18.59 8.56
CA ASP A 129 11.57 18.08 7.47
C ASP A 129 10.75 17.81 6.20
N ALA A 130 9.53 17.29 6.36
CA ALA A 130 8.64 17.03 5.23
C ALA A 130 8.27 18.30 4.48
N VAL A 131 7.91 19.36 5.23
CA VAL A 131 7.58 20.66 4.65
C VAL A 131 8.82 21.33 4.06
N LEU A 132 9.97 21.21 4.72
CA LEU A 132 11.24 21.74 4.22
C LEU A 132 11.62 21.09 2.87
N ALA A 133 11.57 19.76 2.80
CA ALA A 133 11.83 19.01 1.57
C ALA A 133 10.86 19.40 0.46
N ALA A 134 9.55 19.44 0.76
CA ALA A 134 8.53 19.82 -0.20
C ALA A 134 8.71 21.27 -0.71
N ARG A 135 9.19 22.18 0.14
CA ARG A 135 9.57 23.54 -0.28
C ARG A 135 10.77 23.53 -1.21
N ALA A 136 11.84 22.84 -0.82
CA ALA A 136 13.12 22.81 -1.54
C ALA A 136 12.95 22.31 -2.99
N ILE A 137 12.06 21.34 -3.22
CA ILE A 137 11.75 20.84 -4.56
C ILE A 137 10.47 21.43 -5.18
N GLY A 138 9.89 22.47 -4.58
CA GLY A 138 8.77 23.23 -5.17
C GLY A 138 7.45 22.46 -5.27
N ILE A 139 7.21 21.49 -4.38
CA ILE A 139 5.90 20.85 -4.19
C ILE A 139 5.00 21.77 -3.37
N ALA A 140 5.54 22.26 -2.24
CA ALA A 140 4.86 23.18 -1.35
C ALA A 140 5.26 24.63 -1.66
N ALA A 141 4.25 25.50 -1.70
CA ALA A 141 4.42 26.95 -1.72
C ALA A 141 3.73 27.54 -0.49
N GLY A 142 4.29 28.63 0.02
CA GLY A 142 3.72 29.43 1.10
C GLY A 142 2.86 30.57 0.56
N ASP A 143 2.20 31.27 1.47
CA ASP A 143 1.48 32.50 1.16
C ASP A 143 2.42 33.71 1.00
N GLU A 144 1.83 34.90 0.81
CA GLU A 144 2.56 36.17 0.65
C GLU A 144 3.43 36.53 1.86
N ASN A 145 3.15 35.96 3.02
CA ASN A 145 3.90 36.18 4.27
C ASN A 145 4.91 35.05 4.55
N ASN A 146 5.17 34.18 3.57
CA ASN A 146 6.03 33.01 3.71
C ASN A 146 5.52 32.00 4.77
N ASN A 147 4.20 31.89 4.96
CA ASN A 147 3.59 30.86 5.82
C ASN A 147 3.10 29.67 4.99
N PHE A 148 3.28 28.46 5.52
CA PHE A 148 2.80 27.21 4.92
C PHE A 148 1.36 26.88 5.27
N ASN A 149 0.86 27.33 6.42
CA ASN A 149 -0.43 27.02 7.02
C ASN A 149 -0.59 25.50 7.32
N PRO A 150 0.26 24.91 8.18
CA PRO A 150 0.34 23.46 8.36
C PRO A 150 -0.95 22.81 8.85
N SER A 151 -1.72 23.49 9.69
CA SER A 151 -2.99 22.99 10.24
C SER A 151 -4.19 23.20 9.33
N GLN A 152 -4.02 23.84 8.16
CA GLN A 152 -5.11 24.07 7.23
C GLN A 152 -5.67 22.75 6.72
N THR A 153 -6.98 22.57 6.82
CA THR A 153 -7.67 21.43 6.20
C THR A 153 -7.53 21.51 4.69
N LEU A 154 -7.08 20.42 4.06
CA LEU A 154 -6.95 20.35 2.61
C LEU A 154 -8.29 20.08 1.94
N THR A 155 -8.56 20.85 0.89
CA THR A 155 -9.59 20.48 -0.09
C THR A 155 -9.06 19.35 -0.99
N ARG A 156 -9.98 18.63 -1.64
CA ARG A 156 -9.63 17.56 -2.60
C ARG A 156 -8.77 18.09 -3.75
N GLN A 157 -9.08 19.26 -4.31
CA GLN A 157 -8.27 19.83 -5.40
C GLN A 157 -6.86 20.24 -4.94
N ASP A 158 -6.71 20.78 -3.72
CA ASP A 158 -5.39 21.17 -3.22
C ASP A 158 -4.48 19.95 -3.00
N ALA A 159 -5.07 18.86 -2.51
CA ALA A 159 -4.36 17.60 -2.35
C ALA A 159 -3.96 17.01 -3.71
N MET A 160 -4.82 17.09 -4.72
CA MET A 160 -4.50 16.69 -6.09
C MET A 160 -3.36 17.52 -6.69
N VAL A 161 -3.33 18.83 -6.47
CA VAL A 161 -2.24 19.71 -6.92
C VAL A 161 -0.91 19.34 -6.24
N LEU A 162 -0.91 19.12 -4.94
CA LEU A 162 0.29 18.69 -4.20
C LEU A 162 0.79 17.32 -4.68
N LEU A 163 -0.12 16.36 -4.93
CA LEU A 163 0.24 15.06 -5.48
C LEU A 163 0.83 15.20 -6.89
N LYS A 164 0.20 15.97 -7.79
CA LYS A 164 0.68 16.17 -9.15
C LYS A 164 2.07 16.80 -9.16
N ARG A 165 2.30 17.85 -8.35
CA ARG A 165 3.62 18.48 -8.24
C ARG A 165 4.68 17.52 -7.73
N THR A 166 4.31 16.60 -6.84
CA THR A 166 5.22 15.52 -6.39
C THR A 166 5.55 14.60 -7.55
N LEU A 167 4.54 14.17 -8.30
CA LEU A 167 4.72 13.30 -9.47
C LEU A 167 5.56 13.97 -10.57
N ASP A 168 5.46 15.29 -10.76
CA ASP A 168 6.33 16.03 -11.69
C ASP A 168 7.82 15.96 -11.32
N ARG A 169 8.16 15.61 -10.07
CA ARG A 169 9.55 15.40 -9.62
C ARG A 169 10.06 13.99 -9.84
N THR A 170 9.21 13.09 -10.31
CA THR A 170 9.58 11.70 -10.63
C THR A 170 10.05 11.52 -12.08
N GLY A 171 9.95 12.56 -12.92
CA GLY A 171 10.25 12.49 -14.35
C GLY A 171 9.17 11.81 -15.21
N LEU A 172 8.13 11.23 -14.58
CA LEU A 172 6.97 10.67 -15.26
C LEU A 172 6.23 11.73 -16.08
N GLN A 173 5.81 11.36 -17.28
CA GLN A 173 4.99 12.21 -18.13
C GLN A 173 3.51 11.86 -17.92
N PHE A 174 2.66 12.88 -17.93
CA PHE A 174 1.22 12.70 -17.76
C PHE A 174 0.50 13.32 -18.95
N ALA A 175 -0.46 12.59 -19.50
CA ALA A 175 -1.33 13.13 -20.54
C ALA A 175 -2.24 14.21 -19.94
N GLU A 176 -2.57 15.21 -20.75
CA GLU A 176 -3.64 16.15 -20.45
C GLU A 176 -4.97 15.40 -20.31
N GLY A 177 -5.80 15.82 -19.35
CA GLY A 177 -7.07 15.17 -19.07
C GLY A 177 -8.27 16.06 -19.29
N ASP A 178 -9.40 15.42 -19.55
CA ASP A 178 -10.70 16.07 -19.72
C ASP A 178 -11.55 15.91 -18.46
N LEU A 179 -12.09 17.02 -17.98
CA LEU A 179 -12.98 17.08 -16.81
C LEU A 179 -14.46 17.15 -17.19
N SER A 180 -14.80 17.23 -18.48
CA SER A 180 -16.18 17.40 -18.96
C SER A 180 -17.14 16.29 -18.52
N GLY A 181 -16.62 15.11 -18.17
CA GLY A 181 -17.38 13.99 -17.61
C GLY A 181 -17.88 14.20 -16.18
N PHE A 182 -17.44 15.26 -15.49
CA PHE A 182 -17.83 15.55 -14.11
C PHE A 182 -18.81 16.73 -14.04
N THR A 183 -19.93 16.51 -13.36
CA THR A 183 -21.01 17.52 -13.26
C THR A 183 -20.61 18.77 -12.46
N ASP A 184 -19.55 18.69 -11.68
CA ASP A 184 -18.99 19.76 -10.86
C ASP A 184 -17.62 20.25 -11.35
N ALA A 185 -17.22 19.93 -12.59
CA ALA A 185 -15.94 20.36 -13.16
C ALA A 185 -15.73 21.88 -13.11
N ALA A 186 -16.80 22.67 -13.25
CA ALA A 186 -16.76 24.13 -13.14
C ALA A 186 -16.43 24.66 -11.73
N GLN A 187 -16.42 23.80 -10.70
CA GLN A 187 -16.00 24.15 -9.35
C GLN A 187 -14.49 23.96 -9.12
N VAL A 188 -13.78 23.30 -10.06
CA VAL A 188 -12.33 23.17 -9.99
C VAL A 188 -11.73 24.55 -10.23
N ALA A 189 -10.90 25.02 -9.29
CA ALA A 189 -10.25 26.30 -9.45
C ALA A 189 -9.23 26.27 -10.61
N ASP A 190 -9.06 27.41 -11.31
CA ASP A 190 -8.20 27.53 -12.47
C ASP A 190 -6.78 26.96 -12.26
N TYR A 191 -6.19 27.20 -11.07
CA TYR A 191 -4.84 26.70 -10.74
C TYR A 191 -4.75 25.17 -10.62
N ALA A 192 -5.90 24.50 -10.44
CA ALA A 192 -5.99 23.07 -10.21
C ALA A 192 -6.41 22.29 -11.47
N VAL A 193 -6.99 22.95 -12.48
CA VAL A 193 -7.56 22.29 -13.67
C VAL A 193 -6.59 21.29 -14.30
N ASP A 194 -5.39 21.73 -14.64
CA ASP A 194 -4.39 20.87 -15.30
C ASP A 194 -3.97 19.69 -14.42
N SER A 195 -3.78 19.94 -13.12
CA SER A 195 -3.38 18.90 -12.17
C SER A 195 -4.49 17.86 -11.99
N VAL A 196 -5.72 18.30 -11.81
CA VAL A 196 -6.88 17.41 -11.62
C VAL A 196 -7.14 16.63 -12.91
N GLY A 197 -7.11 17.29 -14.08
CA GLY A 197 -7.23 16.66 -15.39
C GLY A 197 -6.22 15.55 -15.59
N ALA A 198 -4.93 15.85 -15.41
CA ALA A 198 -3.86 14.87 -15.58
C ALA A 198 -4.01 13.65 -14.65
N LEU A 199 -4.38 13.86 -13.38
CA LEU A 199 -4.54 12.75 -12.44
C LEU A 199 -5.82 11.92 -12.70
N VAL A 200 -6.89 12.54 -13.21
CA VAL A 200 -8.08 11.83 -13.72
C VAL A 200 -7.68 10.97 -14.92
N LYS A 201 -6.98 11.56 -15.89
CA LYS A 201 -6.54 10.85 -17.10
C LYS A 201 -5.62 9.68 -16.80
N ALA A 202 -4.75 9.86 -15.80
CA ALA A 202 -3.86 8.81 -15.31
C ALA A 202 -4.57 7.77 -14.42
N GLY A 203 -5.89 7.85 -14.18
CA GLY A 203 -6.62 6.87 -13.37
C GLY A 203 -6.33 6.92 -11.86
N ILE A 204 -5.54 7.88 -11.40
CA ILE A 204 -5.25 8.09 -9.98
C ILE A 204 -6.52 8.57 -9.26
N ILE A 205 -7.20 9.54 -9.87
CA ILE A 205 -8.43 10.12 -9.32
C ILE A 205 -9.64 9.50 -10.00
N GLY A 206 -10.53 8.96 -9.17
CA GLY A 206 -11.92 8.75 -9.54
C GLY A 206 -12.79 9.85 -8.96
N GLY A 207 -13.93 10.07 -9.58
CA GLY A 207 -15.04 10.77 -8.93
C GLY A 207 -15.92 9.80 -8.13
N SER A 208 -16.86 10.37 -7.40
CA SER A 208 -18.00 9.65 -6.81
C SER A 208 -19.28 10.26 -7.37
N ASP A 209 -20.24 9.42 -7.77
CA ASP A 209 -21.54 9.85 -8.31
C ASP A 209 -21.42 10.90 -9.45
N GLY A 210 -20.41 10.75 -10.32
CA GLY A 210 -20.15 11.68 -11.43
C GLY A 210 -19.60 13.05 -11.01
N LYS A 211 -18.98 13.14 -9.82
CA LYS A 211 -18.42 14.37 -9.26
C LYS A 211 -16.99 14.21 -8.75
N LEU A 212 -16.21 15.28 -8.84
CA LEU A 212 -14.85 15.36 -8.28
C LEU A 212 -14.85 15.81 -6.82
N ASN A 213 -15.88 16.55 -6.41
CA ASN A 213 -16.03 17.24 -5.14
C ASN A 213 -14.81 18.11 -4.81
N PRO A 214 -14.36 19.02 -5.71
CA PRO A 214 -13.02 19.61 -5.64
C PRO A 214 -12.80 20.50 -4.41
N THR A 215 -13.86 21.15 -3.91
CA THR A 215 -13.82 22.05 -2.75
C THR A 215 -14.08 21.34 -1.42
N ALA A 216 -14.48 20.07 -1.43
CA ALA A 216 -14.74 19.31 -0.21
C ALA A 216 -13.42 18.98 0.52
N PRO A 217 -13.42 18.91 1.86
CA PRO A 217 -12.28 18.41 2.60
C PRO A 217 -11.93 16.99 2.17
N VAL A 218 -10.64 16.71 2.00
CA VAL A 218 -10.19 15.35 1.65
C VAL A 218 -9.97 14.51 2.91
N THR A 219 -10.43 13.27 2.87
CA THR A 219 -10.33 12.33 3.99
C THR A 219 -9.03 11.52 3.94
N ARG A 220 -8.64 10.94 5.09
CA ARG A 220 -7.48 10.05 5.21
C ARG A 220 -7.58 8.80 4.34
N ALA A 221 -8.77 8.25 4.16
CA ALA A 221 -8.99 7.08 3.29
C ALA A 221 -8.88 7.45 1.80
N GLU A 222 -9.47 8.56 1.37
CA GLU A 222 -9.37 9.02 -0.02
C GLU A 222 -7.92 9.31 -0.39
N MET A 223 -7.16 9.99 0.47
CA MET A 223 -5.75 10.26 0.21
C MET A 223 -4.90 9.00 0.18
N ALA A 224 -5.18 8.01 1.02
CA ALA A 224 -4.49 6.73 0.97
C ALA A 224 -4.69 6.05 -0.40
N VAL A 225 -5.92 6.05 -0.92
CA VAL A 225 -6.20 5.47 -2.24
C VAL A 225 -5.51 6.23 -3.37
N MET A 226 -5.56 7.57 -3.37
CA MET A 226 -4.88 8.38 -4.39
C MET A 226 -3.36 8.12 -4.38
N LEU A 227 -2.76 8.11 -3.19
CA LEU A 227 -1.32 7.90 -3.04
C LEU A 227 -0.90 6.48 -3.41
N TYR A 228 -1.68 5.46 -2.99
CA TYR A 228 -1.46 4.08 -3.39
C TYR A 228 -1.46 3.94 -4.93
N ARG A 229 -2.45 4.52 -5.62
CA ARG A 229 -2.50 4.48 -7.09
C ARG A 229 -1.31 5.18 -7.73
N ALA A 230 -0.92 6.34 -7.18
CA ALA A 230 0.24 7.09 -7.65
C ALA A 230 1.57 6.33 -7.47
N LEU A 231 1.67 5.45 -6.48
CA LEU A 231 2.82 4.57 -6.25
C LEU A 231 2.84 3.33 -7.17
N HIS A 232 1.73 3.03 -7.84
CA HIS A 232 1.56 1.88 -8.73
C HIS A 232 1.30 2.31 -10.18
N LEU A 233 1.84 3.45 -10.56
CA LEU A 233 1.78 3.91 -11.95
C LEU A 233 2.65 3.01 -12.83
N GLN A 234 2.10 2.67 -13.99
CA GLN A 234 2.81 2.06 -15.10
C GLN A 234 3.03 3.11 -16.19
N THR A 235 3.97 2.85 -17.10
CA THR A 235 4.23 3.71 -18.25
C THR A 235 4.03 2.95 -19.56
N VAL A 236 3.19 3.46 -20.43
CA VAL A 236 3.05 3.00 -21.82
C VAL A 236 3.40 4.18 -22.72
N ASP A 237 4.32 3.96 -23.66
CA ASP A 237 4.87 5.00 -24.56
C ASP A 237 5.36 6.25 -23.80
N GLY A 238 5.92 6.04 -22.61
CA GLY A 238 6.45 7.10 -21.75
C GLY A 238 5.40 7.88 -20.94
N VAL A 239 4.10 7.57 -21.09
CA VAL A 239 3.01 8.23 -20.37
C VAL A 239 2.56 7.37 -19.18
N ALA A 240 2.47 8.00 -18.01
CA ALA A 240 2.07 7.36 -16.77
C ALA A 240 0.55 7.20 -16.66
N PHE A 241 0.10 6.01 -16.26
CA PHE A 241 -1.29 5.71 -15.91
C PHE A 241 -1.35 4.61 -14.84
N TYR A 242 -2.45 4.58 -14.11
CA TYR A 242 -2.78 3.54 -13.15
C TYR A 242 -3.80 2.60 -13.78
N GLU A 243 -3.44 1.32 -13.87
CA GLU A 243 -4.38 0.26 -14.20
C GLU A 243 -4.97 -0.34 -12.92
N THR A 244 -6.27 -0.63 -12.92
CA THR A 244 -6.87 -1.34 -11.80
C THR A 244 -6.34 -2.76 -11.77
N ARG A 245 -5.91 -3.24 -10.59
CA ARG A 245 -5.32 -4.56 -10.40
C ARG A 245 -6.29 -5.49 -9.67
N PRO A 246 -7.36 -6.00 -10.32
CA PRO A 246 -8.41 -6.78 -9.65
C PRO A 246 -7.93 -8.15 -9.14
N ALA A 247 -6.77 -8.64 -9.60
CA ALA A 247 -6.13 -9.86 -9.13
C ALA A 247 -5.27 -9.65 -7.87
N VAL A 248 -4.98 -8.40 -7.48
CA VAL A 248 -4.08 -8.11 -6.36
C VAL A 248 -4.83 -8.01 -5.05
N ARG A 249 -4.34 -8.70 -4.03
CA ARG A 249 -4.93 -8.72 -2.68
C ARG A 249 -3.86 -8.52 -1.61
N LEU A 250 -4.33 -8.03 -0.46
CA LEU A 250 -3.62 -8.28 0.79
C LEU A 250 -3.79 -9.75 1.15
N VAL A 251 -2.68 -10.44 1.41
CA VAL A 251 -2.68 -11.86 1.73
C VAL A 251 -1.89 -12.08 3.01
N CYS A 252 -2.47 -12.89 3.90
CA CYS A 252 -1.82 -13.34 5.12
C CYS A 252 -1.42 -14.80 4.96
N VAL A 253 -0.12 -15.08 5.03
CA VAL A 253 0.42 -16.45 5.06
C VAL A 253 1.21 -16.60 6.34
N GLY A 254 0.76 -17.49 7.22
CA GLY A 254 1.25 -17.50 8.60
C GLY A 254 1.04 -16.13 9.28
N SER A 255 1.95 -15.78 10.18
CA SER A 255 1.98 -14.49 10.86
C SER A 255 2.36 -13.31 9.96
N THR A 256 2.79 -13.54 8.71
CA THR A 256 3.24 -12.49 7.79
C THR A 256 2.08 -11.89 6.99
N ILE A 257 2.16 -10.57 6.76
CA ILE A 257 1.22 -9.80 5.92
C ILE A 257 1.95 -9.42 4.64
N TYR A 258 1.36 -9.77 3.51
CA TYR A 258 1.82 -9.38 2.18
C TYR A 258 0.77 -8.44 1.59
N PRO A 259 1.03 -7.13 1.53
CA PRO A 259 0.00 -6.16 1.18
C PRO A 259 -0.40 -6.23 -0.30
N ASP A 260 0.53 -6.56 -1.19
CA ASP A 260 0.32 -6.62 -2.63
C ASP A 260 0.78 -7.98 -3.16
N VAL A 261 -0.18 -8.90 -3.30
CA VAL A 261 0.05 -10.22 -3.87
C VAL A 261 -0.90 -10.45 -5.03
N GLU A 262 -0.37 -10.82 -6.18
CA GLU A 262 -1.15 -11.14 -7.36
C GLU A 262 -1.65 -12.60 -7.31
N ILE A 263 -2.94 -12.82 -7.54
CA ILE A 263 -3.52 -14.16 -7.68
C ILE A 263 -3.38 -14.57 -9.16
N GLU A 264 -2.47 -15.49 -9.47
CA GLU A 264 -2.18 -15.90 -10.86
C GLU A 264 -3.38 -16.56 -11.53
N ASN A 265 -4.12 -17.38 -10.79
CA ASN A 265 -5.33 -18.05 -11.24
C ASN A 265 -6.60 -17.22 -10.94
N TYR A 266 -6.49 -15.89 -11.01
CA TYR A 266 -7.61 -14.98 -10.77
C TYR A 266 -8.74 -15.19 -11.78
N GLN A 267 -9.97 -15.27 -11.26
CA GLN A 267 -11.18 -15.35 -12.05
C GLN A 267 -11.98 -14.05 -11.91
N SER A 268 -12.20 -13.36 -13.04
CA SER A 268 -13.00 -12.14 -13.07
C SER A 268 -14.40 -12.38 -12.52
N GLY A 269 -14.85 -11.50 -11.63
CA GLY A 269 -16.15 -11.60 -10.95
C GLY A 269 -16.16 -12.46 -9.69
N THR A 270 -15.08 -13.19 -9.40
CA THR A 270 -14.95 -13.95 -8.16
C THR A 270 -14.51 -13.06 -7.00
N PHE A 271 -15.23 -13.16 -5.89
CA PHE A 271 -14.87 -12.48 -4.64
C PHE A 271 -13.93 -13.37 -3.82
N TYR A 272 -12.65 -13.01 -3.81
CA TYR A 272 -11.62 -13.71 -3.04
C TYR A 272 -11.55 -13.14 -1.64
N ALA A 273 -12.10 -13.87 -0.68
CA ALA A 273 -12.06 -13.58 0.74
C ALA A 273 -12.17 -14.86 1.57
N GLY A 274 -11.57 -14.86 2.76
CA GLY A 274 -11.52 -16.02 3.65
C GLY A 274 -10.25 -16.84 3.49
N LEU A 275 -10.31 -18.10 3.91
CA LEU A 275 -9.16 -19.01 3.94
C LEU A 275 -9.14 -19.87 2.68
N TYR A 276 -7.99 -19.98 2.03
CA TYR A 276 -7.77 -20.78 0.82
C TYR A 276 -6.52 -21.64 0.99
N GLU A 277 -6.55 -22.83 0.37
CA GLU A 277 -5.33 -23.59 0.13
C GLU A 277 -4.36 -22.73 -0.69
N LEU A 278 -3.11 -22.64 -0.23
CA LEU A 278 -2.02 -22.02 -0.95
C LEU A 278 -1.27 -23.12 -1.71
N THR A 279 -1.45 -23.19 -3.03
CA THR A 279 -0.72 -24.17 -3.84
C THR A 279 0.74 -23.77 -3.96
N GLN A 280 0.99 -22.51 -4.31
CA GLN A 280 2.32 -21.98 -4.53
C GLN A 280 2.35 -20.48 -4.29
N MET A 281 3.48 -19.98 -3.80
CA MET A 281 3.81 -18.56 -3.75
C MET A 281 5.16 -18.35 -4.41
N THR A 282 5.23 -17.41 -5.34
CA THR A 282 6.47 -17.02 -6.00
C THR A 282 6.79 -15.56 -5.76
N LYS A 283 8.04 -15.18 -6.06
CA LYS A 283 8.51 -13.81 -5.99
C LYS A 283 9.45 -13.50 -7.14
N ASP A 284 9.21 -12.38 -7.79
CA ASP A 284 10.07 -11.84 -8.84
C ASP A 284 10.40 -10.35 -8.59
N GLU A 285 10.72 -9.62 -9.65
CA GLU A 285 10.97 -8.17 -9.59
C GLU A 285 9.70 -7.33 -9.38
N ASP A 286 8.56 -7.82 -9.86
CA ASP A 286 7.25 -7.15 -9.83
C ASP A 286 6.46 -7.46 -8.55
N GLY A 287 6.86 -8.47 -7.78
CA GLY A 287 6.40 -8.66 -6.41
C GLY A 287 6.17 -10.12 -6.06
N TYR A 288 5.10 -10.36 -5.31
CA TYR A 288 4.67 -11.70 -4.94
C TYR A 288 3.47 -12.12 -5.76
N SER A 289 3.46 -13.36 -6.22
CA SER A 289 2.30 -14.00 -6.82
C SER A 289 1.92 -15.26 -6.04
N ILE A 290 0.65 -15.64 -6.09
CA ILE A 290 0.15 -16.89 -5.52
C ILE A 290 -0.80 -17.60 -6.48
N THR A 291 -0.79 -18.93 -6.41
CA THR A 291 -1.85 -19.78 -6.95
C THR A 291 -2.67 -20.34 -5.80
N LEU A 292 -3.99 -20.12 -5.85
CA LEU A 292 -4.94 -20.55 -4.81
C LEU A 292 -5.65 -21.85 -5.20
N GLY A 293 -5.79 -22.76 -4.24
CA GLY A 293 -6.61 -23.97 -4.34
C GLY A 293 -8.04 -23.75 -3.89
N GLN A 294 -8.63 -24.76 -3.24
CA GLN A 294 -10.00 -24.68 -2.74
C GLN A 294 -10.11 -23.73 -1.54
N SER A 295 -11.28 -23.09 -1.38
CA SER A 295 -11.61 -22.37 -0.16
C SER A 295 -11.86 -23.34 0.98
N GLN A 296 -11.49 -22.92 2.20
CA GLN A 296 -11.63 -23.69 3.42
C GLN A 296 -12.52 -22.94 4.41
N SER A 297 -13.52 -23.64 4.95
CA SER A 297 -14.34 -23.10 6.05
C SER A 297 -13.52 -23.01 7.33
N ILE A 298 -13.88 -22.04 8.18
CA ILE A 298 -13.29 -21.85 9.50
C ILE A 298 -14.38 -22.14 10.52
N ASP A 299 -14.63 -23.43 10.74
CA ASP A 299 -15.73 -24.00 11.50
C ASP A 299 -15.36 -25.27 12.30
N ASP A 300 -14.09 -25.69 12.29
CA ASP A 300 -13.62 -26.80 13.13
C ASP A 300 -13.60 -26.41 14.61
N GLN A 301 -13.88 -27.36 15.49
CA GLN A 301 -13.64 -27.21 16.93
C GLN A 301 -12.16 -27.43 17.22
N ILE A 302 -11.46 -26.41 17.72
CA ILE A 302 -10.02 -26.49 18.02
C ILE A 302 -9.80 -26.35 19.53
N VAL A 303 -9.02 -27.27 20.11
CA VAL A 303 -8.70 -27.26 21.54
C VAL A 303 -7.19 -27.38 21.73
N TRP A 304 -6.59 -26.46 22.50
CA TRP A 304 -5.20 -26.55 22.95
C TRP A 304 -5.15 -26.60 24.48
N ASP A 305 -4.82 -27.77 25.03
CA ASP A 305 -4.81 -28.01 26.49
C ASP A 305 -3.48 -27.60 27.18
N GLY A 306 -2.56 -26.99 26.41
CA GLY A 306 -1.20 -26.65 26.85
C GLY A 306 -0.16 -27.72 26.49
N THR A 307 -0.58 -28.91 26.04
CA THR A 307 0.28 -30.01 25.61
C THR A 307 -0.11 -30.55 24.24
N ASN A 308 -1.40 -30.76 24.00
CA ASN A 308 -1.95 -31.37 22.78
C ASN A 308 -2.89 -30.40 22.06
N LEU A 309 -2.84 -30.46 20.73
CA LEU A 309 -3.82 -29.84 19.85
C LEU A 309 -4.83 -30.89 19.41
N SER A 310 -6.12 -30.61 19.61
CA SER A 310 -7.21 -31.45 19.11
C SER A 310 -8.06 -30.69 18.10
N VAL A 311 -8.38 -31.33 16.97
CA VAL A 311 -9.27 -30.83 15.92
C VAL A 311 -10.48 -31.75 15.87
N ASN A 312 -11.69 -31.22 16.13
CA ASN A 312 -12.93 -32.00 16.19
C ASN A 312 -12.83 -33.24 17.10
N GLY A 313 -12.01 -33.15 18.17
CA GLY A 313 -11.76 -34.23 19.13
C GLY A 313 -10.59 -35.17 18.80
N GLU A 314 -9.97 -35.06 17.62
CA GLU A 314 -8.80 -35.86 17.22
C GLU A 314 -7.50 -35.14 17.56
N VAL A 315 -6.58 -35.83 18.26
CA VAL A 315 -5.27 -35.28 18.62
C VAL A 315 -4.34 -35.26 17.41
N MET A 316 -3.79 -34.09 17.11
CA MET A 316 -2.95 -33.84 15.95
C MET A 316 -1.47 -33.72 16.34
N GLN A 317 -0.57 -34.13 15.44
CA GLN A 317 0.85 -33.81 15.57
C GLN A 317 1.10 -32.36 15.17
N VAL A 318 1.86 -31.64 15.99
CA VAL A 318 2.09 -30.20 15.85
C VAL A 318 3.57 -29.95 15.59
N ALA A 319 3.86 -29.12 14.58
CA ALA A 319 5.22 -28.67 14.31
C ALA A 319 5.75 -27.81 15.47
N ALA A 320 7.06 -27.86 15.73
CA ALA A 320 7.67 -27.15 16.86
C ALA A 320 7.48 -25.63 16.79
N ASP A 321 7.29 -25.09 15.59
CA ASP A 321 7.11 -23.69 15.23
C ASP A 321 5.67 -23.34 14.82
N CYS A 322 4.69 -24.18 15.19
CA CYS A 322 3.29 -23.94 14.84
C CYS A 322 2.78 -22.58 15.35
N GLU A 323 2.12 -21.83 14.48
CA GLU A 323 1.54 -20.52 14.78
C GLU A 323 0.03 -20.59 15.05
N ALA A 324 -0.49 -19.68 15.89
CA ALA A 324 -1.93 -19.48 16.07
C ALA A 324 -2.34 -18.10 15.54
N ILE A 325 -3.27 -18.05 14.60
CA ILE A 325 -3.67 -16.85 13.87
C ILE A 325 -5.17 -16.62 14.05
N ALA A 326 -5.51 -15.53 14.74
CA ALA A 326 -6.88 -15.04 14.76
C ALA A 326 -7.24 -14.50 13.36
N VAL A 327 -8.26 -15.10 12.73
CA VAL A 327 -8.84 -14.61 11.46
C VAL A 327 -9.88 -13.52 11.71
N ASP A 328 -10.38 -13.40 12.95
CA ASP A 328 -11.09 -12.25 13.48
C ASP A 328 -10.07 -11.24 14.06
N MET A 329 -9.58 -10.36 13.20
CA MET A 329 -8.44 -9.53 13.54
C MET A 329 -8.83 -8.36 14.45
N TYR A 330 -8.48 -8.45 15.73
CA TYR A 330 -7.98 -7.39 16.66
C TYR A 330 -7.08 -7.97 17.77
N SER A 331 -6.69 -9.24 17.68
CA SER A 331 -5.88 -9.90 18.69
C SER A 331 -4.53 -10.37 18.15
N LYS A 332 -3.56 -10.39 19.06
CA LYS A 332 -2.13 -10.63 18.84
C LYS A 332 -1.90 -11.84 17.93
N ARG A 333 -1.17 -11.66 16.82
CA ARG A 333 -0.44 -12.75 16.17
C ARG A 333 0.70 -13.14 17.11
N THR A 334 0.46 -14.11 17.97
CA THR A 334 1.49 -14.61 18.90
C THR A 334 2.28 -15.70 18.19
N ALA A 335 3.61 -15.65 18.34
CA ALA A 335 4.44 -16.80 18.00
C ALA A 335 4.10 -17.94 18.96
N GLY A 336 3.77 -19.11 18.41
CA GLY A 336 3.42 -20.31 19.18
C GLY A 336 1.94 -20.45 19.56
N LEU A 337 1.52 -21.70 19.73
CA LEU A 337 0.24 -22.04 20.35
C LEU A 337 0.25 -21.63 21.82
N CYS A 338 -0.57 -20.64 22.19
CA CYS A 338 -0.83 -20.32 23.59
C CYS A 338 -2.15 -20.95 24.03
N SER A 339 -2.19 -21.49 25.26
CA SER A 339 -3.48 -21.79 25.88
C SER A 339 -4.21 -20.48 26.10
N THR A 340 -5.35 -20.34 25.44
CA THR A 340 -6.25 -19.20 25.60
C THR A 340 -7.02 -19.26 26.92
N GLY A 341 -6.99 -20.40 27.62
CA GLY A 341 -7.89 -20.69 28.75
C GLY A 341 -9.33 -20.97 28.32
N ASP A 342 -9.61 -20.87 27.02
CA ASP A 342 -10.93 -20.98 26.38
C ASP A 342 -10.84 -21.93 25.16
N GLU A 343 -11.91 -22.64 24.85
CA GLU A 343 -12.06 -23.41 23.60
C GLU A 343 -12.10 -22.46 22.39
N TYR A 344 -11.33 -22.74 21.33
CA TYR A 344 -11.53 -22.07 20.06
C TYR A 344 -12.78 -22.66 19.41
N LYS A 345 -13.86 -21.88 19.38
CA LYS A 345 -15.17 -22.39 18.96
C LYS A 345 -15.26 -22.71 17.47
N ALA A 346 -14.43 -22.05 16.65
CA ALA A 346 -14.39 -22.25 15.21
C ALA A 346 -12.98 -21.96 14.68
N GLY A 347 -12.42 -22.88 13.91
CA GLY A 347 -11.07 -22.78 13.38
C GLY A 347 -10.84 -23.63 12.13
N ALA A 348 -9.59 -23.66 11.68
CA ALA A 348 -9.07 -24.53 10.62
C ALA A 348 -7.56 -24.71 10.83
N VAL A 349 -6.99 -25.81 10.36
CA VAL A 349 -5.55 -26.09 10.46
C VAL A 349 -4.89 -26.18 9.09
N SER A 350 -3.68 -25.63 8.98
CA SER A 350 -2.78 -25.89 7.86
C SER A 350 -1.86 -27.05 8.22
N VAL A 351 -1.92 -28.13 7.43
CA VAL A 351 -1.09 -29.32 7.60
C VAL A 351 -0.10 -29.40 6.44
N VAL A 352 1.18 -29.50 6.77
CA VAL A 352 2.26 -29.71 5.79
C VAL A 352 3.10 -30.89 6.27
N ASP A 353 3.34 -31.85 5.39
CA ASP A 353 4.07 -33.10 5.68
C ASP A 353 3.52 -33.86 6.90
N GLY A 354 2.20 -33.83 7.09
CA GLY A 354 1.49 -34.52 8.17
C GLY A 354 1.55 -33.81 9.54
N LEU A 355 2.16 -32.64 9.62
CA LEU A 355 2.25 -31.83 10.84
C LEU A 355 1.40 -30.56 10.73
N VAL A 356 0.71 -30.20 11.80
CA VAL A 356 0.03 -28.90 11.89
C VAL A 356 1.08 -27.80 12.01
N GLN A 357 1.10 -26.90 11.03
CA GLN A 357 2.00 -25.76 10.94
C GLN A 357 1.34 -24.46 11.41
N THR A 358 0.03 -24.35 11.24
CA THR A 358 -0.70 -23.11 11.56
C THR A 358 -2.15 -23.42 11.92
N VAL A 359 -2.64 -22.78 12.97
CA VAL A 359 -4.04 -22.81 13.39
C VAL A 359 -4.67 -21.46 13.09
N TYR A 360 -5.70 -21.45 12.24
CA TYR A 360 -6.53 -20.28 11.97
C TYR A 360 -7.78 -20.38 12.84
N TYR A 361 -8.14 -19.33 13.58
CA TYR A 361 -9.27 -19.40 14.51
C TYR A 361 -10.08 -18.11 14.56
N LYS A 362 -11.35 -18.23 14.95
CA LYS A 362 -12.21 -17.12 15.37
C LYS A 362 -12.39 -17.21 16.89
N LYS A 363 -12.24 -16.10 17.63
CA LYS A 363 -12.50 -16.11 19.07
C LYS A 363 -13.98 -16.22 19.43
#